data_AF-A0A6A5VZG2-F1
#
_entry.id   AF-A0A6A5VZG2-F1
#
_cell.length_a   1.000
_cell.length_b   1.000
_cell.length_c   1.000
_cell.angle_alpha   90.00
_cell.angle_beta   90.00
_cell.angle_gamma   90.00
#
_symmetry.space_group_name_H-M   'P 1'
#
loop_
_entity.id
_entity.type
_entity.pdbx_description
1 polymer ?
#
loop_
_entity_poly.entity_id
_entity_poly.type
_entity_poly.pdbx_seq_one_letter_code
_entity_poly.pdbx_strand_id
1 'polypeptide(L)' 'VLICDSFRTYKILKILEFYFKANIYLYYLPSYTSYKLQPYNIRVFIPLKLAY' A
#
# COMPACT_ATOMS: atom_id res chain seq x y z
N VAL A 1 -3.49 -10.66 2.88
CA VAL A 1 -2.23 -10.05 2.42
C VAL A 1 -2.49 -8.58 2.18
N LEU A 2 -1.72 -7.69 2.80
CA LEU A 2 -1.88 -6.24 2.72
C LEU A 2 -0.69 -5.67 1.93
N ILE A 3 -0.99 -4.98 0.82
CA ILE A 3 0.02 -4.39 -0.06
C ILE A 3 0.09 -2.89 0.22
N CYS A 4 1.16 -2.46 0.89
CA CYS A 4 1.42 -1.06 1.17
C CYS A 4 2.40 -0.49 0.14
N ASP A 5 2.26 0.80 -0.12
CA ASP A 5 3.35 1.55 -0.73
C ASP A 5 4.55 1.64 0.24
N SER A 6 5.69 2.09 -0.27
CA SER A 6 6.92 2.21 0.53
C SER A 6 6.89 3.37 1.53
N PHE A 7 5.73 3.98 1.80
CA PHE A 7 5.67 5.19 2.62
C PHE A 7 6.10 4.91 4.06
N ARG A 8 6.91 5.84 4.59
CA ARG A 8 7.53 5.73 5.91
C ARG A 8 6.50 5.70 7.05
N THR A 9 5.29 6.20 6.83
CA THR A 9 4.17 6.19 7.78
C THR A 9 3.69 4.78 8.13
N TYR A 10 3.75 3.83 7.19
CA TYR A 10 3.38 2.43 7.44
C TYR A 10 4.48 1.63 8.16
N LYS A 11 5.63 2.24 8.44
CA LYS A 11 6.78 1.62 9.11
C LYS A 11 6.88 2.01 10.60
N ILE A 12 5.79 2.48 11.20
CA ILE A 12 5.74 2.75 12.63
C ILE A 12 5.60 1.43 13.39
N LEU A 13 6.39 1.26 14.45
CA LEU A 13 6.46 0.02 15.24
C LEU A 13 5.09 -0.47 15.72
N LYS A 14 4.24 0.44 16.21
CA LYS A 14 2.86 0.14 16.65
C LYS A 14 1.98 -0.46 15.55
N ILE A 15 2.18 0.00 14.31
CA ILE A 15 1.43 -0.48 13.14
C ILE A 15 1.93 -1.89 12.76
N LEU A 16 3.24 -2.12 12.77
CA LEU A 16 3.82 -3.43 12.53
C LEU A 16 3.39 -4.47 13.57
N GLU A 17 3.40 -4.10 14.85
CA GLU A 17 2.93 -4.97 15.94
C GLU A 17 1.45 -5.33 15.80
N PHE A 18 0.61 -4.38 15.38
CA PHE A 18 -0.80 -4.63 15.12
C PHE A 18 -0.99 -5.67 14.01
N TYR A 19 -0.29 -5.51 12.88
CA TYR A 19 -0.40 -6.45 11.77
C TYR A 19 0.19 -7.83 12.10
N PHE A 20 1.28 -7.87 12.87
CA PHE A 20 1.88 -9.11 13.34
C PHE A 20 0.91 -9.88 14.26
N LYS A 21 0.28 -9.20 15.23
CA LYS A 21 -0.73 -9.81 16.11
C LYS A 21 -1.96 -10.29 15.34
N ALA A 22 -2.33 -9.59 14.27
CA ALA A 22 -3.47 -9.93 13.43
C ALA A 22 -3.17 -11.03 12.39
N ASN A 23 -1.94 -11.59 12.34
CA ASN A 23 -1.49 -12.54 11.32
C ASN A 23 -1.67 -12.01 9.88
N ILE A 24 -1.51 -10.70 9.68
CA ILE A 24 -1.63 -10.07 8.36
C ILE A 24 -0.25 -9.97 7.72
N TYR A 25 -0.06 -10.69 6.62
CA TYR A 25 1.15 -10.56 5.79
C TYR A 25 1.20 -9.19 5.11
N LEU A 26 2.25 -8.43 5.38
CA LEU A 26 2.55 -7.13 4.80
C LEU A 26 3.55 -7.26 3.63
N TYR A 27 3.19 -6.69 2.49
CA TYR A 27 4.09 -6.56 1.33
C TYR A 27 4.32 -5.08 1.05
N TYR A 28 5.59 -4.70 0.99
CA TYR A 28 6.00 -3.34 0.65
C TYR A 28 6.39 -3.27 -0.81
N LEU A 29 5.74 -2.38 -1.56
CA LEU A 29 6.16 -2.05 -2.92
C LEU A 29 7.48 -1.26 -2.89
N PRO A 30 8.31 -1.37 -3.94
CA PRO A 30 9.53 -0.57 -4.02
C PRO A 30 9.20 0.93 -4.12
N SER A 31 10.06 1.75 -3.53
CA SER A 31 9.96 3.21 -3.66
C SER A 31 10.09 3.63 -5.12
N TYR A 32 9.43 4.74 -5.48
CA TYR A 32 9.40 5.31 -6.84
C TYR A 32 8.76 4.43 -7.94
N THR A 33 8.36 3.20 -7.63
CA THR A 33 7.59 2.32 -8.53
C THR A 33 6.21 1.97 -7.95
N SER A 34 5.99 2.24 -6.66
CA SER A 34 4.71 2.02 -5.99
C SER A 34 3.54 2.58 -6.78
N TYR A 35 3.58 3.84 -7.23
CA TYR A 35 2.44 4.44 -7.94
C TYR A 35 2.05 3.74 -9.25
N LYS A 36 2.99 3.05 -9.92
CA LYS A 36 2.73 2.26 -11.14
C LYS A 36 2.28 0.83 -10.83
N LEU A 37 2.66 0.30 -9.67
CA LEU A 37 2.39 -1.08 -9.27
C LEU A 37 1.22 -1.21 -8.29
N GLN A 38 0.81 -0.11 -7.66
CA GLN A 38 -0.24 -0.11 -6.65
C GLN A 38 -1.57 -0.41 -7.32
N PRO A 39 -2.24 -1.53 -6.96
CA PRO A 39 -3.47 -1.96 -7.63
C PRO A 39 -4.56 -0.89 -7.60
N TYR A 40 -4.64 -0.12 -6.50
CA TYR A 40 -5.57 0.97 -6.32
C TYR A 40 -5.35 2.11 -7.31
N ASN A 41 -4.09 2.49 -7.56
CA ASN A 41 -3.78 3.53 -8.53
C ASN A 41 -4.19 3.09 -9.93
N ILE A 42 -3.85 1.86 -10.32
CA ILE A 42 -4.10 1.35 -11.67
C ILE A 42 -5.60 1.14 -11.92
N ARG A 43 -6.31 0.48 -10.99
CA ARG A 43 -7.68 0.00 -11.22
C ARG A 43 -8.76 0.94 -10.74
N VAL A 44 -8.50 1.75 -9.71
CA VAL A 44 -9.54 2.57 -9.06
C VAL A 44 -9.32 4.04 -9.38
N PHE A 45 -8.13 4.57 -9.10
CA PHE A 45 -7.88 6.00 -9.26
C PHE A 45 -7.73 6.45 -10.71
N ILE A 46 -7.14 5.64 -11.60
CA ILE A 46 -7.07 6.00 -13.03
C ILE A 46 -8.47 6.19 -13.64
N PRO A 47 -9.42 5.24 -13.52
CA PRO A 47 -10.77 5.44 -14.03
C PRO A 47 -11.49 6.63 -13.38
N LEU A 48 -11.34 6.82 -12.07
CA LEU A 48 -11.92 7.97 -11.36
C LEU A 48 -11.40 9.31 -11.91
N LYS A 49 -10.10 9.38 -12.22
CA LYS A 49 -9.46 10.59 -12.77
C LYS A 49 -9.87 10.87 -14.21
N LEU A 50 -10.27 9.85 -14.96
CA LEU A 50 -10.79 10.01 -16.32
C LEU A 50 -12.25 10.46 -16.35
N ALA A 51 -13.00 10.24 -15.27
CA ALA A 51 -14.42 10.57 -15.18
C ALA A 51 -14.71 12.02 -14.71
N TYR A 52 -13.69 12.71 -14.20
CA TYR A 52 -13.74 14.09 -13.71
C TYR A 52 -12.92 15.01 -14.59
#